data_AF-A0A442GC41-F1
#
_entry.id   AF-A0A442GC41-F1
#
_cell.length_a   1.000
_cell.length_b   1.000
_cell.length_c   1.000
_cell.angle_alpha   90.00
_cell.angle_beta   90.00
_cell.angle_gamma   90.00
#
_symmetry.space_group_name_H-M   'P 1'
#
loop_
_entity.id
_entity.type
_entity.pdbx_description
1 polymer ?
#
loop_
_entity_poly.entity_id
_entity_poly.type
_entity_poly.pdbx_seq_one_letter_code
_entity_poly.pdbx_strand_id
1 'polypeptide(L)'
;MPKADAGNAASRKPAGAKRARSAPVQAGAGSARPKRPRKTLVDDFAAALRADFRAHGAGVIAAVRAEKPDQYLKVVLTLLPKDFAASSESFDDKTTLEQLSDEEIRNRIRGLETSLRPLIDSDADLSGAARGIGPKAAP
;
A
#
# COMPACT_ATOMS: atom_id res chain seq x y z
N MET A 1 -51.52 -80.96 -60.45
CA MET A 1 -51.07 -82.03 -59.54
C MET A 1 -49.82 -82.64 -60.16
N PRO A 2 -48.68 -82.91 -59.46
CA PRO A 2 -48.25 -82.74 -58.05
C PRO A 2 -46.96 -81.86 -57.91
N LYS A 3 -46.65 -81.19 -56.78
CA LYS A 3 -45.80 -81.54 -55.60
C LYS A 3 -44.49 -82.32 -55.93
N ALA A 4 -43.30 -81.71 -55.84
CA ALA A 4 -42.45 -81.40 -54.67
C ALA A 4 -41.51 -82.57 -54.28
N ASP A 5 -40.19 -82.34 -54.22
CA ASP A 5 -39.35 -82.84 -53.11
C ASP A 5 -37.94 -82.21 -53.04
N ALA A 6 -37.49 -82.03 -51.79
CA ALA A 6 -36.15 -81.92 -51.19
C ALA A 6 -35.09 -80.97 -51.81
N GLY A 7 -34.43 -80.08 -51.07
CA GLY A 7 -34.06 -80.11 -49.65
C GLY A 7 -32.57 -80.45 -49.50
N ASN A 8 -31.71 -79.46 -49.27
CA ASN A 8 -30.36 -79.71 -48.75
C ASN A 8 -30.05 -78.77 -47.57
N ALA A 9 -29.55 -79.42 -46.51
CA ALA A 9 -29.15 -78.95 -45.20
C ALA A 9 -28.08 -77.83 -45.26
N ALA A 10 -28.14 -76.79 -44.42
CA ALA A 10 -27.58 -76.73 -43.05
C ALA A 10 -26.05 -76.97 -43.02
N SER A 11 -25.19 -76.24 -42.30
CA SER A 11 -25.31 -75.15 -41.34
C SER A 11 -23.89 -74.61 -41.00
N ARG A 12 -23.81 -73.41 -40.41
CA ARG A 12 -22.74 -72.88 -39.51
C ARG A 12 -21.41 -72.51 -40.21
N LYS A 13 -20.80 -71.32 -40.03
CA LYS A 13 -20.59 -70.47 -38.84
C LYS A 13 -20.08 -69.09 -39.34
N PRO A 14 -20.39 -67.94 -38.69
CA PRO A 14 -20.05 -66.63 -39.23
C PRO A 14 -18.57 -66.28 -39.03
N ALA A 15 -17.93 -65.85 -40.12
CA ALA A 15 -16.56 -65.38 -40.15
C ALA A 15 -16.45 -63.93 -39.66
N GLY A 16 -15.58 -63.72 -38.67
CA GLY A 16 -14.80 -62.50 -38.45
C GLY A 16 -15.53 -61.16 -38.56
N ALA A 17 -16.12 -60.70 -37.46
CA ALA A 17 -16.41 -59.28 -37.26
C ALA A 17 -15.09 -58.50 -37.25
N LYS A 18 -14.71 -57.95 -38.41
CA LYS A 18 -13.58 -57.03 -38.55
C LYS A 18 -13.91 -55.77 -37.73
N ARG A 19 -13.19 -55.59 -36.62
CA ARG A 19 -13.13 -54.33 -35.86
C ARG A 19 -12.78 -53.22 -36.84
N ALA A 20 -13.74 -52.36 -37.14
CA ALA A 20 -13.50 -51.12 -37.86
C ALA A 20 -12.52 -50.29 -37.03
N ARG A 21 -11.28 -50.18 -37.52
CA ARG A 21 -10.28 -49.27 -36.96
C ARG A 21 -10.74 -47.87 -37.30
N SER A 22 -11.28 -47.16 -36.32
CA SER A 22 -11.41 -45.70 -36.40
C SER A 22 -10.00 -45.12 -36.50
N ALA A 23 -9.69 -44.53 -37.64
CA ALA A 23 -8.47 -43.74 -37.82
C ALA A 23 -8.44 -42.59 -36.79
N PRO A 24 -7.27 -42.21 -36.25
CA PRO A 24 -7.18 -41.00 -35.47
C PRO A 24 -7.35 -39.82 -36.42
N VAL A 25 -8.45 -39.08 -36.27
CA VAL A 25 -8.61 -37.76 -36.90
C VAL A 25 -7.58 -36.84 -36.24
N GLN A 26 -6.47 -36.59 -36.93
CA GLN A 26 -5.58 -35.48 -36.63
C GLN A 26 -6.25 -34.16 -37.04
N ALA A 27 -5.89 -33.12 -36.30
CA ALA A 27 -6.02 -31.71 -36.64
C ALA A 27 -7.43 -31.10 -36.56
N GLY A 28 -7.91 -30.96 -35.32
CA GLY A 28 -8.50 -29.69 -34.91
C GLY A 28 -7.57 -29.07 -33.87
N ALA A 29 -6.52 -28.36 -34.31
CA ALA A 29 -5.89 -27.34 -33.48
C ALA A 29 -6.95 -26.25 -33.29
N GLY A 30 -7.93 -26.52 -32.42
CA GLY A 30 -8.80 -25.51 -31.89
C GLY A 30 -7.87 -24.57 -31.17
N SER A 31 -7.55 -23.46 -31.84
CA SER A 31 -6.81 -22.35 -31.26
C SER A 31 -7.40 -22.16 -29.88
N ALA A 32 -6.65 -22.51 -28.83
CA ALA A 32 -7.01 -22.15 -27.49
C ALA A 32 -7.14 -20.64 -27.57
N ARG A 33 -8.39 -20.15 -27.64
CA ARG A 33 -8.68 -18.72 -27.76
C ARG A 33 -7.85 -18.10 -26.65
N PRO A 34 -6.84 -17.27 -26.95
CA PRO A 34 -5.96 -16.77 -25.92
C PRO A 34 -6.88 -16.16 -24.89
N LYS A 35 -6.82 -16.69 -23.67
CA LYS A 35 -7.72 -16.33 -22.59
C LYS A 35 -7.43 -14.87 -22.32
N ARG A 36 -8.15 -13.98 -23.01
CA ARG A 36 -7.99 -12.55 -22.87
C ARG A 36 -8.19 -12.31 -21.38
N PRO A 37 -7.17 -11.83 -20.65
CA PRO A 37 -7.37 -11.48 -19.26
C PRO A 37 -8.56 -10.53 -19.26
N ARG A 38 -9.60 -10.87 -18.49
CA ARG A 38 -10.75 -10.00 -18.32
C ARG A 38 -10.19 -8.77 -17.62
N LYS A 39 -9.90 -7.71 -18.39
CA LYS A 39 -9.57 -6.41 -17.83
C LYS A 39 -10.72 -6.05 -16.90
N THR A 40 -10.42 -5.91 -15.64
CA THR A 40 -11.40 -5.55 -14.64
C THR A 40 -11.65 -4.05 -14.72
N LEU A 41 -12.83 -3.59 -14.30
CA LEU A 41 -13.08 -2.16 -14.15
C LEU A 41 -12.01 -1.48 -13.27
N VAL A 42 -11.43 -2.22 -12.33
CA VAL A 42 -10.33 -1.76 -11.47
C VAL A 42 -9.05 -1.51 -12.28
N ASP A 43 -8.72 -2.39 -13.22
CA ASP A 43 -7.54 -2.22 -14.09
C ASP A 43 -7.68 -0.99 -15.00
N ASP A 44 -8.86 -0.79 -15.57
CA ASP A 44 -9.14 0.34 -16.45
C ASP A 44 -9.14 1.66 -15.65
N PHE A 45 -9.69 1.66 -14.43
CA PHE A 45 -9.61 2.81 -13.53
C PHE A 45 -8.16 3.14 -13.14
N ALA A 46 -7.36 2.14 -12.77
CA ALA A 46 -5.95 2.33 -12.43
C ALA A 46 -5.14 2.87 -13.62
N ALA A 47 -5.45 2.42 -14.83
CA ALA A 47 -4.83 2.92 -16.06
C ALA A 47 -5.22 4.39 -16.32
N ALA A 48 -6.50 4.75 -16.16
CA ALA A 48 -6.98 6.11 -16.31
C ALA A 48 -6.35 7.06 -15.28
N LEU A 49 -6.32 6.66 -14.00
CA LEU A 49 -5.71 7.45 -12.93
C LEU A 49 -4.21 7.68 -13.18
N ARG A 50 -3.50 6.66 -13.67
CA ARG A 50 -2.09 6.81 -14.06
C ARG A 50 -1.91 7.78 -15.23
N ALA A 51 -2.78 7.72 -16.23
CA ALA A 51 -2.72 8.63 -17.38
C ALA A 51 -2.98 10.08 -16.95
N ASP A 52 -3.98 10.30 -16.11
CA ASP A 52 -4.29 11.60 -15.51
C ASP A 52 -3.09 12.15 -14.72
N PHE A 53 -2.52 11.34 -13.83
CA PHE A 53 -1.35 11.76 -13.06
C PHE A 53 -0.12 12.08 -13.95
N ARG A 54 0.06 11.38 -15.08
CA ARG A 54 1.14 11.70 -16.04
C ARG A 54 0.91 13.03 -16.75
N ALA A 55 -0.33 13.34 -17.10
CA ALA A 55 -0.67 14.57 -17.80
C ALA A 55 -0.72 15.79 -16.87
N HIS A 56 -1.22 15.61 -15.65
CA HIS A 56 -1.58 16.73 -14.76
C HIS A 56 -0.85 16.71 -13.41
N GLY A 57 -0.24 15.60 -13.02
CA GLY A 57 0.30 15.40 -11.67
C GLY A 57 1.37 16.43 -11.29
N ALA A 58 2.25 16.82 -12.22
CA ALA A 58 3.27 17.84 -11.95
C ALA A 58 2.65 19.21 -11.61
N GLY A 59 1.59 19.59 -12.33
CA GLY A 59 0.85 20.84 -12.08
C GLY A 59 0.12 20.81 -10.74
N VAL A 60 -0.53 19.69 -10.41
CA VAL A 60 -1.21 19.52 -9.12
C VAL A 60 -0.21 19.56 -7.96
N ILE A 61 0.94 18.90 -8.08
CA ILE A 61 2.00 18.94 -7.06
C ILE A 61 2.51 20.37 -6.86
N ALA A 62 2.73 21.12 -7.93
CA ALA A 62 3.16 22.51 -7.85
C ALA A 62 2.11 23.40 -7.17
N ALA A 63 0.83 23.25 -7.54
CA ALA A 63 -0.27 23.99 -6.94
C ALA A 63 -0.43 23.69 -5.45
N VAL A 64 -0.44 22.41 -5.05
CA VAL A 64 -0.56 22.03 -3.63
C VAL A 64 0.64 22.50 -2.83
N ARG A 65 1.86 22.46 -3.40
CA ARG A 65 3.05 23.00 -2.74
C ARG A 65 2.93 24.51 -2.47
N ALA A 66 2.31 25.26 -3.39
CA ALA A 66 2.12 26.70 -3.23
C ALA A 66 0.96 27.05 -2.29
N GLU A 67 -0.18 26.36 -2.41
CA GLU A 67 -1.41 26.68 -1.67
C GLU A 67 -1.47 26.04 -0.27
N LYS A 68 -0.97 24.82 -0.12
CA LYS A 68 -1.07 24.00 1.10
C LYS A 68 0.22 23.19 1.35
N PRO A 69 1.35 23.87 1.62
CA PRO A 69 2.64 23.22 1.79
C PRO A 69 2.65 22.16 2.91
N ASP A 70 1.92 22.38 4.00
CA ASP A 70 1.84 21.41 5.11
C ASP A 70 1.21 20.07 4.68
N GLN A 71 0.16 20.13 3.86
CA GLN A 71 -0.51 18.93 3.35
C GLN A 71 0.37 18.20 2.33
N TYR A 72 1.09 18.94 1.49
CA TYR A 72 2.07 18.35 0.59
C TYR A 72 3.13 17.55 1.35
N LEU A 73 3.74 18.12 2.38
CA LEU A 73 4.76 17.45 3.18
C LEU A 73 4.23 16.21 3.91
N LYS A 74 3.00 16.26 4.44
CA LYS A 74 2.35 15.09 5.05
C LYS A 74 2.19 13.95 4.03
N VAL A 75 1.68 14.23 2.83
CA VAL A 75 1.54 13.22 1.78
C VAL A 75 2.91 12.64 1.39
N VAL A 76 3.94 13.49 1.24
CA VAL A 76 5.32 13.03 0.95
C VAL A 76 5.83 12.10 2.05
N LEU A 77 5.58 12.41 3.32
CA LEU A 77 5.97 11.56 4.44
C LEU A 77 5.30 10.18 4.40
N THR A 78 4.03 10.09 3.98
CA THR A 78 3.33 8.79 3.86
C THR A 78 3.87 7.89 2.75
N LEU A 79 4.59 8.46 1.77
CA LEU A 79 5.20 7.71 0.67
C LEU A 79 6.58 7.14 1.06
N LEU A 80 7.20 7.65 2.12
CA LEU A 80 8.47 7.14 2.61
C LEU A 80 8.25 5.82 3.39
N PRO A 81 9.15 4.84 3.25
CA PRO A 81 9.15 3.66 4.11
C PRO A 81 9.17 4.07 5.59
N LYS A 82 8.44 3.36 6.45
CA LYS A 82 8.31 3.70 7.88
C LYS A 82 9.66 3.79 8.60
N ASP A 83 10.65 3.03 8.14
CA ASP A 83 12.01 3.03 8.70
C ASP A 83 12.78 4.33 8.39
N PHE A 84 12.36 5.12 7.41
CA PHE A 84 12.85 6.49 7.19
C PHE A 84 12.24 7.49 8.18
N ALA A 85 11.02 7.20 8.68
CA ALA A 85 10.31 8.03 9.66
C ALA A 85 10.77 7.78 11.11
N ALA A 86 11.68 6.84 11.36
CA ALA A 86 12.27 6.61 12.70
C ALA A 86 13.11 7.80 13.21
N SER A 87 13.46 8.75 12.33
CA SER A 87 14.03 10.06 12.71
C SER A 87 12.96 11.13 12.99
N SER A 88 11.68 10.78 12.82
CA SER A 88 10.51 11.65 12.87
C SER A 88 9.56 11.30 14.02
N GLU A 89 10.12 10.77 15.12
CA GLU A 89 9.52 10.69 16.47
C GLU A 89 9.12 12.07 17.06
N SER A 90 8.80 13.08 16.22
CA SER A 90 8.56 14.45 16.65
C SER A 90 7.69 15.28 15.71
N PHE A 91 6.88 14.69 14.81
CA PHE A 91 5.87 15.48 14.06
C PHE A 91 4.43 15.25 14.55
N ASP A 92 4.18 14.20 15.33
CA ASP A 92 2.90 13.92 16.01
C ASP A 92 2.91 14.34 17.51
N ASP A 93 3.79 15.27 17.89
CA ASP A 93 3.88 15.74 19.28
C ASP A 93 2.72 16.69 19.67
N LYS A 94 1.97 17.22 18.70
CA LYS A 94 0.71 17.94 19.00
C LYS A 94 -0.39 16.99 19.45
N THR A 95 -0.49 15.83 18.80
CA THR A 95 -1.42 14.77 19.17
C THR A 95 -1.02 14.12 20.49
N THR A 96 0.28 14.05 20.78
CA THR A 96 0.80 13.50 22.04
C THR A 96 0.45 14.42 23.21
N LEU A 97 0.78 15.71 23.17
CA LEU A 97 0.52 16.62 24.31
C LEU A 97 -0.97 16.85 24.57
N GLU A 98 -1.80 16.94 23.52
CA GLU A 98 -3.26 17.12 23.63
C GLU A 98 -3.99 15.86 24.16
N GLN A 99 -3.33 14.69 24.18
CA GLN A 99 -3.87 13.42 24.68
C GLN A 99 -3.31 13.00 26.04
N LEU A 100 -2.32 13.72 26.58
CA LEU A 100 -1.80 13.44 27.92
C LEU A 100 -2.78 13.93 28.99
N SER A 101 -2.96 13.13 30.03
CA SER A 101 -3.62 13.59 31.24
C SER A 101 -2.75 14.61 31.99
N ASP A 102 -3.38 15.47 32.78
CA ASP A 102 -2.68 16.45 33.65
C ASP A 102 -1.64 15.78 34.58
N GLU A 103 -1.86 14.52 34.96
CA GLU A 103 -0.89 13.75 35.77
C GLU A 103 0.35 13.37 34.96
N GLU A 104 0.18 12.90 33.73
CA GLU A 104 1.30 12.56 32.85
C GLU A 104 2.11 13.78 32.47
N ILE A 105 1.44 14.92 32.25
CA ILE A 105 2.09 16.22 32.02
C ILE A 105 2.94 16.60 33.24
N ARG A 106 2.39 16.51 34.46
CA ARG A 106 3.14 16.80 35.70
C ARG A 106 4.33 15.86 35.89
N ASN A 107 4.19 14.57 35.58
CA ASN A 107 5.30 13.62 35.63
C ASN A 107 6.43 13.98 34.67
N ARG A 108 6.08 14.39 33.45
CA ARG A 108 7.05 14.75 32.42
C ARG A 108 7.79 16.05 32.76
N ILE A 109 7.09 17.06 33.30
CA ILE A 109 7.70 18.29 33.80
C ILE A 109 8.74 17.97 34.89
N ARG A 110 8.41 17.14 35.88
CA ARG A 110 9.37 16.75 36.93
C ARG A 110 10.62 16.04 36.38
N GLY A 111 10.44 15.19 35.37
CA GLY A 111 11.55 14.52 34.69
C GLY A 111 12.47 15.49 33.95
N LEU A 112 11.88 16.50 33.29
CA LEU A 112 12.61 17.57 32.62
C LEU A 112 13.35 18.46 33.61
N GLU A 113 12.70 18.88 34.70
CA GLU A 113 13.33 19.66 35.77
C GLU A 113 14.55 18.94 36.34
N THR A 114 14.45 17.63 36.57
CA THR A 114 15.58 16.83 37.09
C THR A 114 16.76 16.81 36.11
N SER A 115 16.47 16.73 34.81
CA SER A 115 17.50 16.68 33.76
C SER A 115 18.14 18.04 33.52
N LEU A 116 17.38 19.13 33.66
CA LEU A 116 17.84 20.50 33.42
C LEU A 116 18.50 21.16 34.64
N ARG A 117 18.15 20.72 35.85
CA ARG A 117 18.71 21.24 37.11
C ARG A 117 20.24 21.33 37.13
N PRO A 118 21.01 20.30 36.74
CA PRO A 118 22.48 20.41 36.69
C PRO A 118 22.98 21.47 35.71
N LEU A 119 22.26 21.77 34.63
CA LEU A 119 22.66 22.82 33.68
C LEU A 119 22.36 24.22 34.23
N ILE A 120 21.25 24.39 34.96
CA ILE A 120 20.87 25.68 35.56
C ILE A 120 21.74 26.00 36.78
N ASP A 121 22.02 25.01 37.62
CA ASP A 121 22.88 25.19 38.79
C ASP A 121 24.34 25.49 38.38
N SER A 122 24.75 25.09 37.17
CA SER A 122 26.06 25.44 36.59
C SER A 122 26.20 26.92 36.21
N ASP A 123 25.10 27.59 35.84
CA ASP A 123 25.08 29.03 35.52
C ASP A 123 24.96 29.91 36.78
N ALA A 124 24.54 29.34 37.91
CA ALA A 124 24.44 30.06 39.18
C ALA A 124 25.82 30.53 39.70
N ASP A 125 26.89 29.79 39.37
CA ASP A 125 28.27 30.18 39.67
C ASP A 125 28.82 31.29 38.74
N LEU A 126 28.11 31.61 37.65
CA LEU A 126 28.45 32.68 36.70
C LEU A 126 27.63 33.96 36.91
N SER A 127 26.64 33.98 37.82
CA SER A 127 25.86 35.17 38.17
C SER A 127 26.65 36.12 39.09
N GLY A 128 27.84 36.52 38.65
CA GLY A 128 28.63 37.60 39.21
C GLY A 128 28.17 38.97 38.71
N ALA A 129 27.56 39.73 39.62
CA ALA A 129 27.52 41.20 39.64
C ALA A 129 26.91 41.96 38.44
N ALA A 130 25.59 42.12 38.45
CA ALA A 130 24.95 43.34 37.96
C ALA A 130 24.42 44.15 39.16
N ARG A 131 25.31 44.88 39.85
CA ARG A 131 24.87 45.94 40.79
C ARG A 131 24.27 47.07 39.95
N GLY A 132 22.94 47.11 39.87
CA GLY A 132 22.20 48.26 39.37
C GLY A 132 22.38 49.45 40.32
N ILE A 133 23.31 50.34 40.04
CA ILE A 133 23.38 51.66 40.66
C ILE A 133 22.49 52.59 39.82
N GLY A 134 21.22 52.67 40.19
CA GLY A 134 20.33 53.72 39.67
C GLY A 134 20.63 55.05 40.37
N PRO A 135 20.68 56.20 39.66
CA PRO A 135 20.96 57.48 40.28
C PRO A 135 19.81 57.90 41.21
N LYS A 136 20.18 58.23 42.45
CA LYS A 136 19.31 58.80 43.48
C LYS A 136 18.91 60.22 43.09
N ALA A 137 17.64 60.44 42.75
CA ALA A 137 17.07 61.77 42.68
C ALA A 137 17.06 62.39 44.10
N ALA A 138 17.62 63.59 44.22
CA ALA A 138 17.66 64.41 45.44
C ALA A 138 16.39 65.30 45.52
N PRO A 139 16.09 65.90 46.70
CA PRO A 139 14.74 66.31 47.12
C PRO A 139 14.18 67.53 46.38
#